data_AF-A0A932JJT5-F1
#
_entry.id   AF-A0A932JJT5-F1
#
_cell.length_a   1.000
_cell.length_b   1.000
_cell.length_c   1.000
_cell.angle_alpha   90.00
_cell.angle_beta   90.00
_cell.angle_gamma   90.00
#
_symmetry.space_group_name_H-M   'P 1'
#
loop_
_entity.id
_entity.type
_entity.pdbx_description
1 polymer ?
#
loop_
_entity_poly.entity_id
_entity_poly.type
_entity_poly.pdbx_seq_one_letter_code
_entity_poly.pdbx_strand_id
1 'polypeptide(L)'
;MMDRRVYTVAELNAQVHELLESSFPELWVEGEVSNCKAYPSGHTYLSLKDDKAQVRAVLFKGAAYGVKFKLQDGLKVLVRGRVTSYEPRGELQLIISAAEPREKGALQLALEQLKAKLQAEGLFDADRKKALPPYPGVVGVVTSGSGAAVR
;
A
#
# COMPACT_ATOMS: atom_id res chain seq x y z
N MET A 1 -19.18 19.07 -44.45
CA MET A 1 -19.42 18.76 -43.03
C MET A 1 -18.49 17.61 -42.68
N MET A 2 -17.60 17.79 -41.70
CA MET A 2 -16.85 16.64 -41.17
C MET A 2 -17.87 15.73 -40.49
N ASP A 3 -18.00 14.51 -41.00
CA ASP A 3 -18.94 13.54 -40.47
C ASP A 3 -18.53 13.19 -39.04
N ARG A 4 -19.41 13.45 -38.06
CA ARG A 4 -19.10 13.24 -36.64
C ARG A 4 -19.32 11.76 -36.34
N ARG A 5 -18.23 11.00 -36.23
CA ARG A 5 -18.30 9.61 -35.77
C ARG A 5 -18.90 9.55 -34.36
N VAL A 6 -19.99 8.80 -34.21
CA VAL A 6 -20.65 8.52 -32.93
C VAL A 6 -20.33 7.10 -32.54
N TYR A 7 -19.83 6.91 -31.31
CA TYR A 7 -19.54 5.60 -30.74
C TYR A 7 -20.66 5.19 -29.80
N THR A 8 -21.01 3.90 -29.79
CA THR A 8 -21.74 3.30 -28.67
C THR A 8 -20.81 3.15 -27.46
N VAL A 9 -21.40 3.02 -26.25
CA VAL A 9 -20.62 2.83 -25.01
C VAL A 9 -19.78 1.54 -25.08
N ALA A 10 -20.31 0.48 -25.66
CA ALA A 10 -19.60 -0.79 -25.82
C ALA A 10 -18.40 -0.66 -26.77
N GLU A 11 -18.59 0.00 -27.92
CA GLU A 11 -17.49 0.26 -28.87
C GLU A 11 -16.40 1.13 -28.25
N LEU A 12 -16.77 2.15 -27.48
CA LEU A 12 -15.80 2.99 -26.78
C LEU A 12 -14.98 2.17 -25.77
N ASN A 13 -15.65 1.37 -24.95
CA ASN A 13 -14.96 0.55 -23.93
C ASN A 13 -14.06 -0.51 -24.56
N ALA A 14 -14.50 -1.17 -25.64
CA ALA A 14 -13.68 -2.12 -26.37
C ALA A 14 -12.45 -1.45 -26.98
N GLN A 15 -12.61 -0.25 -27.56
CA GLN A 15 -11.47 0.48 -28.13
C GLN A 15 -10.48 0.94 -27.05
N VAL A 16 -10.97 1.36 -25.87
CA VAL A 16 -10.12 1.69 -24.72
C VAL A 16 -9.38 0.45 -24.22
N HIS A 17 -10.05 -0.70 -24.13
CA HIS A 17 -9.44 -1.96 -23.73
C HIS A 17 -8.27 -2.33 -24.65
N GLU A 18 -8.49 -2.32 -25.97
CA GLU A 18 -7.45 -2.61 -26.97
C GLU A 18 -6.26 -1.63 -26.88
N LEU A 19 -6.53 -0.34 -26.68
CA LEU A 19 -5.49 0.67 -26.52
C LEU A 19 -4.66 0.44 -25.26
N LEU A 20 -5.29 0.09 -24.14
CA LEU A 20 -4.58 -0.19 -22.89
C LEU A 20 -3.70 -1.43 -23.03
N GLU A 21 -4.25 -2.50 -23.57
CA GLU A 21 -3.55 -3.78 -23.76
C GLU A 21 -2.37 -3.68 -24.73
N SER A 22 -2.47 -2.83 -25.76
CA SER A 22 -1.38 -2.59 -26.71
C SER A 22 -0.34 -1.58 -26.23
N SER A 23 -0.75 -0.57 -25.46
CA SER A 23 0.14 0.52 -25.04
C SER A 23 0.90 0.22 -23.74
N PHE A 24 0.34 -0.63 -22.87
CA PHE A 24 0.92 -0.97 -21.58
C PHE A 24 1.27 -2.45 -21.53
N PRO A 25 2.48 -2.84 -21.95
CA PRO A 25 2.99 -4.18 -21.68
C PRO A 25 3.16 -4.39 -20.16
N GLU A 26 3.67 -5.57 -19.78
CA GLU A 26 3.93 -5.85 -18.36
C GLU A 26 4.80 -4.74 -17.73
N LEU A 27 4.30 -4.17 -16.64
CA LEU A 27 4.89 -3.02 -15.95
C LEU A 27 4.95 -3.25 -14.44
N TRP A 28 5.70 -2.39 -13.77
CA TRP A 28 5.82 -2.37 -12.32
C TRP A 28 5.15 -1.13 -11.75
N VAL A 29 4.37 -1.30 -10.68
CA VAL A 29 3.69 -0.22 -9.96
C VAL A 29 4.03 -0.31 -8.48
N GLU A 30 4.46 0.80 -7.89
CA GLU A 30 4.62 0.93 -6.44
C GLU A 30 3.37 1.56 -5.85
N GLY A 31 2.93 1.07 -4.70
CA GLY A 31 1.87 1.72 -3.93
C GLY A 31 1.56 1.01 -2.63
N GLU A 32 0.63 1.58 -1.87
CA GLU A 32 0.11 1.01 -0.64
C GLU A 32 -1.15 0.19 -0.93
N VAL A 33 -1.21 -1.02 -0.38
CA VAL A 33 -2.40 -1.88 -0.44
C VAL A 33 -3.51 -1.30 0.43
N SER A 34 -4.73 -1.28 -0.10
CA SER A 34 -5.95 -0.92 0.61
C SER A 34 -7.12 -1.78 0.13
N ASN A 35 -8.17 -1.90 0.94
CA ASN A 35 -9.37 -2.65 0.60
C ASN A 35 -9.09 -4.12 0.18
N CYS A 36 -8.06 -4.74 0.74
CA CYS A 36 -7.62 -6.08 0.39
C CYS A 36 -8.63 -7.13 0.87
N LYS A 37 -9.17 -7.91 -0.06
CA LYS A 37 -10.13 -8.98 0.17
C LYS A 37 -9.72 -10.23 -0.58
N ALA A 38 -9.32 -11.25 0.17
CA ALA A 38 -9.13 -12.60 -0.35
C ALA A 38 -10.45 -13.37 -0.32
N TYR A 39 -10.83 -13.97 -1.45
CA TYR A 39 -12.05 -14.75 -1.60
C TYR A 39 -11.77 -16.26 -1.55
N PRO A 40 -12.77 -17.10 -1.21
CA PRO A 40 -12.62 -18.56 -1.19
C PRO A 40 -12.18 -19.18 -2.52
N SER A 41 -12.41 -18.50 -3.65
CA SER A 41 -11.90 -18.90 -4.98
C SER A 41 -10.37 -18.86 -5.09
N GLY A 42 -9.68 -18.26 -4.11
CA GLY A 42 -8.24 -18.02 -4.12
C GLY A 42 -7.83 -16.76 -4.87
N HIS A 43 -8.77 -15.91 -5.27
CA HIS A 43 -8.49 -14.60 -5.85
C HIS A 43 -8.44 -13.54 -4.76
N THR A 44 -7.51 -12.60 -4.89
CA THR A 44 -7.39 -11.45 -3.99
C THR A 44 -7.69 -10.19 -4.79
N TYR A 45 -8.70 -9.45 -4.36
CA TYR A 45 -9.03 -8.14 -4.90
C TYR A 45 -8.52 -7.08 -3.92
N LEU A 46 -7.88 -6.04 -4.43
CA LEU A 46 -7.34 -4.96 -3.62
C LEU A 46 -7.35 -3.64 -4.43
N SER A 47 -7.04 -2.54 -3.76
CA SER A 47 -6.75 -1.27 -4.40
C SER A 47 -5.31 -0.88 -4.08
N LEU A 48 -4.54 -0.52 -5.10
CA LEU A 48 -3.21 0.03 -4.94
C LEU A 48 -3.33 1.56 -5.00
N LYS A 49 -2.84 2.26 -3.98
CA LYS A 49 -2.95 3.72 -3.86
C LYS A 49 -1.59 4.37 -3.61
N ASP A 50 -1.48 5.62 -4.02
CA ASP A 50 -0.45 6.56 -3.59
C ASP A 50 -1.12 7.82 -3.01
N ASP A 51 -0.37 8.91 -2.86
CA ASP A 51 -0.88 10.16 -2.29
C ASP A 51 -1.90 10.90 -3.20
N LYS A 52 -1.98 10.54 -4.48
CA LYS A 52 -2.74 11.28 -5.51
C LYS A 52 -3.79 10.43 -6.21
N ALA A 53 -3.60 9.13 -6.30
CA ALA A 53 -4.38 8.23 -7.13
C ALA A 53 -4.53 6.84 -6.52
N GLN A 54 -5.51 6.10 -7.03
CA GLN A 54 -5.69 4.69 -6.73
C GLN A 54 -6.13 3.93 -7.97
N VAL A 55 -5.80 2.65 -8.03
CA VAL A 55 -6.23 1.72 -9.09
C VAL A 55 -6.72 0.41 -8.47
N ARG A 56 -7.80 -0.15 -9.01
CA ARG A 56 -8.25 -1.49 -8.61
C ARG A 56 -7.28 -2.52 -9.15
N ALA A 57 -6.94 -3.49 -8.32
CA ALA A 57 -6.04 -4.56 -8.69
C ALA A 57 -6.61 -5.93 -8.31
N VAL A 58 -6.28 -6.93 -9.11
CA VAL A 58 -6.66 -8.32 -8.88
C VAL A 58 -5.43 -9.21 -8.96
N LEU A 59 -5.29 -10.09 -7.98
CA LEU A 59 -4.31 -11.16 -7.96
C LEU A 59 -5.07 -12.49 -8.09
N PHE A 60 -4.99 -13.11 -9.26
CA PHE A 60 -5.63 -14.40 -9.50
C PHE A 60 -4.90 -15.54 -8.77
N LYS A 61 -5.62 -16.65 -8.54
CA LYS A 61 -5.16 -17.78 -7.73
C LYS A 61 -3.81 -18.34 -8.21
N GLY A 62 -3.62 -18.45 -9.53
CA GLY A 62 -2.37 -18.95 -10.12
C GLY A 62 -1.15 -18.11 -9.75
N ALA A 63 -1.27 -16.78 -9.86
CA ALA A 63 -0.22 -15.84 -9.48
C ALA A 63 -0.06 -15.72 -7.96
N ALA A 64 -1.16 -15.89 -7.19
CA ALA A 64 -1.14 -15.81 -5.74
C ALA A 64 -0.19 -16.83 -5.08
N TYR A 65 -0.02 -18.02 -5.68
CA TYR A 65 0.95 -19.01 -5.20
C TYR A 65 2.41 -18.55 -5.25
N GLY A 66 2.75 -17.65 -6.17
CA GLY A 66 4.11 -17.10 -6.30
C GLY A 66 4.42 -16.00 -5.27
N VAL A 67 3.41 -15.41 -4.65
CA VAL A 67 3.57 -14.34 -3.66
C VAL A 67 3.84 -14.96 -2.30
N LYS A 68 5.09 -14.85 -1.83
CA LYS A 68 5.56 -15.49 -0.57
C LYS A 68 5.10 -14.80 0.72
N PHE A 69 4.24 -13.78 0.62
CA PHE A 69 3.72 -13.04 1.76
C PHE A 69 2.24 -12.73 1.57
N LYS A 70 1.57 -12.38 2.65
CA LYS A 70 0.15 -12.03 2.61
C LYS A 70 -0.02 -10.55 2.30
N LEU A 71 -0.70 -10.23 1.19
CA LEU A 71 -1.14 -8.87 0.90
C LEU A 71 -2.19 -8.45 1.94
N GLN A 72 -1.97 -7.30 2.56
CA GLN A 72 -2.81 -6.77 3.62
C GLN A 72 -2.77 -5.24 3.60
N ASP A 73 -3.83 -4.62 4.09
CA ASP A 73 -3.98 -3.17 4.06
C ASP A 73 -2.84 -2.47 4.81
N GLY A 74 -2.39 -1.34 4.26
CA GLY A 74 -1.26 -0.56 4.78
C GLY A 74 0.12 -1.07 4.35
N LEU A 75 0.20 -2.19 3.63
CA LEU A 75 1.47 -2.69 3.12
C LEU A 75 1.88 -1.92 1.86
N LYS A 76 3.07 -1.31 1.87
CA LYS A 76 3.70 -0.83 0.64
C LYS A 76 4.28 -1.99 -0.14
N VAL A 77 3.95 -2.05 -1.41
CA VAL A 77 4.33 -3.12 -2.32
C VAL A 77 4.78 -2.56 -3.66
N LEU A 78 5.69 -3.29 -4.28
CA LEU A 78 6.02 -3.16 -5.68
C LEU A 78 5.36 -4.35 -6.40
N VAL A 79 4.41 -4.08 -7.29
CA VAL A 79 3.68 -5.13 -8.02
C VAL A 79 4.05 -5.12 -9.48
N ARG A 80 4.20 -6.30 -10.06
CA ARG A 80 4.33 -6.50 -11.51
C ARG A 80 3.00 -6.95 -12.07
N GLY A 81 2.61 -6.43 -13.22
CA GLY A 81 1.34 -6.78 -13.82
C GLY A 81 1.05 -6.09 -15.15
N ARG A 82 -0.16 -6.31 -15.65
CA ARG A 82 -0.68 -5.70 -16.87
C ARG A 82 -1.90 -4.84 -16.55
N VAL A 83 -1.99 -3.71 -17.24
CA VAL A 83 -3.14 -2.80 -17.14
C VAL A 83 -4.19 -3.27 -18.14
N THR A 84 -5.43 -3.34 -17.69
CA THR A 84 -6.57 -3.75 -18.49
C THR A 84 -7.80 -2.93 -18.09
N SER A 85 -8.90 -3.07 -18.82
CA SER A 85 -10.19 -2.50 -18.44
C SER A 85 -11.26 -3.57 -18.36
N TYR A 86 -12.11 -3.50 -17.34
CA TYR A 86 -13.31 -4.31 -17.25
C TYR A 86 -14.39 -3.73 -18.17
N GLU A 87 -14.45 -4.21 -19.41
CA GLU A 87 -15.28 -3.67 -20.49
C GLU A 87 -16.75 -3.42 -20.10
N PRO A 88 -17.43 -4.29 -19.33
CA PRO A 88 -18.83 -4.04 -18.97
C PRO A 88 -19.05 -2.78 -18.12
N ARG A 89 -18.02 -2.30 -17.42
CA ARG A 89 -18.09 -1.10 -16.58
C ARG A 89 -17.11 0.01 -16.98
N GLY A 90 -16.24 -0.24 -17.97
CA GLY A 90 -15.19 0.71 -18.37
C GLY A 90 -14.19 1.02 -17.25
N GLU A 91 -14.08 0.17 -16.23
CA GLU A 91 -13.21 0.42 -15.08
C GLU A 91 -11.79 -0.05 -15.37
N LEU A 92 -10.79 0.80 -15.08
CA LEU A 92 -9.38 0.43 -15.11
C LEU A 92 -9.07 -0.61 -14.04
N GLN A 93 -8.30 -1.63 -14.41
CA GLN A 93 -7.88 -2.70 -13.52
C GLN A 93 -6.43 -3.10 -13.78
N LEU A 94 -5.68 -3.37 -12.72
CA LEU A 94 -4.35 -3.95 -12.77
C LEU A 94 -4.42 -5.45 -12.45
N ILE A 95 -4.01 -6.31 -13.38
CA ILE A 95 -3.86 -7.74 -13.12
C ILE A 95 -2.44 -7.99 -12.62
N ILE A 96 -2.31 -8.35 -11.35
CA ILE A 96 -1.03 -8.60 -10.68
C ILE A 96 -0.53 -10.00 -11.05
N SER A 97 0.71 -10.07 -11.53
CA SER A 97 1.44 -11.32 -11.83
C SER A 97 2.48 -11.65 -10.75
N ALA A 98 3.08 -10.64 -10.12
CA ALA A 98 3.99 -10.78 -9.00
C ALA A 98 3.88 -9.59 -8.04
N ALA A 99 4.23 -9.80 -6.77
CA ALA A 99 4.27 -8.73 -5.77
C ALA A 99 5.50 -8.90 -4.89
N GLU A 100 6.11 -7.78 -4.52
CA GLU A 100 7.26 -7.69 -3.63
C GLU A 100 6.94 -6.69 -2.52
N PRO A 101 7.24 -6.98 -1.25
CA PRO A 101 7.03 -6.04 -0.18
C PRO A 101 8.09 -4.92 -0.27
N ARG A 102 7.64 -3.67 -0.30
CA ARG A 102 8.51 -2.51 -0.08
C ARG A 102 8.55 -2.25 1.42
N GLU A 103 9.36 -3.01 2.13
CA GLU A 103 9.49 -2.85 3.59
C GLU A 103 10.11 -1.49 3.96
N LYS A 104 9.41 -0.74 4.81
CA LYS A 104 9.92 0.11 5.92
C LYS A 104 11.01 1.17 5.68
N GLY A 105 11.57 1.37 4.48
CA GLY A 105 12.67 2.33 4.27
C GLY A 105 12.33 3.76 4.73
N ALA A 106 11.12 4.24 4.44
CA ALA A 106 10.70 5.59 4.84
C ALA A 106 10.45 5.74 6.35
N LEU A 107 9.83 4.74 7.00
CA LEU A 107 9.59 4.77 8.44
C LEU A 107 10.88 4.56 9.25
N GLN A 108 11.76 3.68 8.77
CA GLN A 108 13.09 3.48 9.33
C GLN A 108 13.93 4.75 9.19
N LEU A 109 13.90 5.40 8.02
CA LEU A 109 14.57 6.68 7.79
C LEU A 109 14.00 7.79 8.68
N ALA A 110 12.68 7.89 8.81
CA ALA A 110 12.04 8.87 9.70
C ALA A 110 12.38 8.61 11.18
N LEU A 111 12.45 7.35 11.59
CA LEU A 111 12.88 6.95 12.94
C LEU A 111 14.35 7.32 13.18
N GLU A 112 15.23 7.07 12.22
CA GLU A 112 16.66 7.41 12.30
C GLU A 112 16.88 8.92 12.34
N GLN A 113 16.17 9.69 11.50
CA GLN A 113 16.17 11.16 11.53
C GLN A 113 15.66 11.71 12.87
N LEU A 114 14.57 11.14 13.40
CA LEU A 114 14.03 11.54 14.70
C LEU A 114 15.00 11.21 15.83
N LYS A 115 15.61 10.02 15.84
CA LYS A 115 16.64 9.65 16.82
C LYS A 115 17.83 10.60 16.76
N ALA A 116 18.34 10.90 15.57
CA ALA A 116 19.45 11.82 15.39
C ALA A 116 19.11 13.23 15.90
N LYS A 117 17.89 13.73 15.61
CA LYS A 117 17.41 15.01 16.13
C LYS A 117 17.32 15.03 17.66
N LEU A 118 16.65 14.03 18.26
CA LEU A 118 16.49 13.95 19.72
C LEU A 118 17.84 13.78 20.44
N GLN A 119 18.80 13.11 19.80
CA GLN A 119 20.17 12.99 20.29
C GLN A 119 20.94 14.30 20.18
N ALA A 120 20.78 15.05 19.09
CA ALA A 120 21.38 16.39 18.94
C ALA A 120 20.77 17.41 19.92
N GLU A 121 19.50 17.26 20.29
CA GLU A 121 18.85 18.03 21.37
C GLU A 121 19.30 17.60 22.78
N GLY A 122 20.20 16.62 22.89
CA GLY A 122 20.74 16.14 24.16
C GLY A 122 19.68 15.45 25.04
N LEU A 123 18.54 15.02 24.48
CA LEU A 123 17.45 14.42 25.26
C LEU A 123 17.82 13.04 25.82
N PHE A 124 18.89 12.43 25.31
CA PHE A 124 19.42 11.16 25.79
C PHE A 124 20.67 11.31 26.68
N ASP A 125 21.14 12.54 26.94
CA ASP A 125 22.36 12.77 27.70
C ASP A 125 22.24 12.24 29.12
N ALA A 126 23.24 11.46 29.55
CA ALA A 126 23.28 10.88 30.89
C ALA A 126 23.29 11.97 31.98
N ASP A 127 23.92 13.12 31.70
CA ASP A 127 24.01 14.25 32.63
C ASP A 127 22.65 14.92 32.89
N ARG A 128 21.67 14.73 32.00
CA ARG A 128 20.29 15.20 32.19
C ARG A 128 19.41 14.19 32.93
N LYS A 129 19.87 12.95 33.13
CA LYS A 129 19.10 11.95 33.87
C LYS A 129 19.18 12.27 35.36
N LYS A 130 18.01 12.46 35.96
CA LYS A 130 17.89 12.57 37.42
C LYS A 130 17.95 11.17 38.03
N ALA A 131 18.72 11.04 39.11
CA ALA A 131 18.72 9.82 39.91
C ALA A 131 17.30 9.55 40.43
N LEU A 132 16.85 8.30 40.27
CA LEU A 132 15.54 7.90 40.78
C LEU A 132 15.60 7.86 42.32
N PRO A 133 14.59 8.41 43.02
CA PRO A 133 14.51 8.26 44.46
C PRO A 133 14.33 6.78 44.83
N PRO A 134 14.91 6.30 45.94
CA PRO A 134 14.78 4.90 46.37
C PRO A 134 13.34 4.51 46.71
N TYR A 135 12.50 5.48 47.10
CA TYR A 135 11.08 5.27 47.40
C TYR A 135 10.23 6.34 46.69
N PRO A 136 9.77 6.09 45.45
CA PRO A 136 8.94 7.04 44.72
C PRO A 136 7.53 7.11 45.33
N GLY A 137 7.06 8.31 45.68
CA GLY A 137 5.73 8.52 46.25
C GLY A 137 4.57 8.42 45.25
N VAL A 138 4.84 8.65 43.97
CA VAL A 138 3.86 8.54 42.86
C VAL A 138 4.58 7.99 41.63
N VAL A 139 3.96 7.02 40.97
CA VAL A 139 4.45 6.44 39.71
C VAL A 139 3.49 6.80 38.59
N GLY A 140 3.97 7.53 37.57
CA GLY A 140 3.21 7.82 36.36
C GLY A 140 3.44 6.74 35.30
N VAL A 141 2.37 6.17 34.75
CA VAL A 141 2.42 5.17 33.68
C VAL A 141 2.05 5.84 32.36
N VAL A 142 2.96 5.81 31.37
CA VAL A 142 2.70 6.30 30.01
C VAL A 142 2.58 5.10 29.08
N THR A 143 1.40 4.90 28.52
CA THR A 143 1.07 3.77 27.62
C THR A 143 0.02 4.20 26.60
N SER A 144 -0.11 3.47 25.50
CA SER A 144 -1.19 3.69 24.52
C SER A 144 -2.55 3.36 25.15
N GLY A 145 -3.64 3.98 24.67
CA GLY A 145 -5.00 3.73 25.19
C GLY A 145 -5.47 2.26 25.10
N SER A 146 -4.84 1.44 24.24
CA SER A 146 -5.07 -0.01 24.12
C SER A 146 -3.94 -0.87 24.73
N GLY A 147 -3.03 -0.27 25.49
CA GLY A 147 -1.79 -0.91 25.95
C GLY A 147 -2.01 -1.86 27.12
N ALA A 148 -1.28 -2.98 27.11
CA ALA A 148 -1.36 -4.05 28.12
C ALA A 148 -1.04 -3.60 29.57
N ALA A 149 -0.43 -2.43 29.76
CA ALA A 149 -0.03 -1.92 31.07
C ALA A 149 -1.19 -1.34 31.92
N VAL A 150 -2.42 -1.28 31.39
CA VAL A 150 -3.63 -0.79 32.11
C VAL A 150 -4.62 -1.91 32.44
N ARG A 151 -4.18 -3.17 32.44
CA ARG A 151 -4.97 -4.32 32.91
C ARG A 151 -4.24 -5.08 34.00
#